data_AF-A0A1E7HTR5-F1
#
_entry.id   AF-A0A1E7HTR5-F1
#
_cell.length_a   1.000
_cell.length_b   1.000
_cell.length_c   1.000
_cell.angle_alpha   90.00
_cell.angle_beta   90.00
_cell.angle_gamma   90.00
#
_symmetry.space_group_name_H-M   'P 1'
#
loop_
_entity.id
_entity.type
_entity.pdbx_description
1 polymer ?
#
loop_
_entity_poly.entity_id
_entity_poly.type
_entity_poly.pdbx_seq_one_letter_code
_entity_poly.pdbx_strand_id
1 'polypeptide(L)' 'MGSLKQEALNAISKMPDTVNIDDIMYRLYVIDKVRKGREAVWQGNVISIEELKEEMKSW' A
#
# COMPACT_ATOMS: atom_id res chain seq x y z
N MET A 1 5.88 -14.16 6.76
CA MET A 1 5.89 -12.71 6.49
C MET A 1 7.12 -12.12 7.17
N GLY A 2 7.98 -11.43 6.44
CA GLY A 2 9.08 -10.68 7.04
C GLY A 2 8.58 -9.39 7.70
N SER A 3 9.43 -8.73 8.50
CA SER A 3 9.10 -7.41 9.04
C SER A 3 8.93 -6.38 7.91
N LEU A 4 8.23 -5.26 8.19
CA LEU A 4 8.09 -4.15 7.24
C LEU A 4 9.45 -3.70 6.66
N LYS A 5 10.48 -3.70 7.51
CA LYS A 5 11.86 -3.40 7.10
C LYS A 5 12.38 -4.39 6.06
N GLN A 6 12.17 -5.70 6.25
CA GLN A 6 12.63 -6.71 5.31
C GLN A 6 11.88 -6.63 3.97
N GLU A 7 10.58 -6.36 4.01
CA GLU A 7 9.77 -6.18 2.80
C GLU A 7 10.20 -4.93 2.02
N ALA A 8 10.46 -3.82 2.71
CA ALA A 8 10.99 -2.59 2.11
C ALA A 8 12.38 -2.82 1.48
N LEU A 9 13.30 -3.45 2.20
CA LEU A 9 14.65 -3.74 1.69
C LEU A 9 14.60 -4.66 0.46
N ASN A 10 13.76 -5.69 0.48
CA ASN A 10 13.58 -6.60 -0.66
C ASN A 10 12.91 -5.91 -1.86
N ALA A 11 12.06 -4.92 -1.63
CA ALA A 11 11.46 -4.13 -2.71
C ALA A 11 12.50 -3.22 -3.35
N ILE A 12 13.30 -2.53 -2.55
CA ILE A 12 14.38 -1.64 -3.01
C ILE A 12 15.46 -2.45 -3.73
N SER A 13 15.87 -3.61 -3.21
CA SER A 13 16.92 -4.43 -3.82
C SER A 13 16.58 -5.01 -5.19
N LYS A 14 15.30 -4.95 -5.60
CA LYS A 14 14.82 -5.38 -6.92
C LYS A 14 14.68 -4.23 -7.91
N MET A 15 14.96 -3.00 -7.49
CA MET A 15 14.90 -1.83 -8.35
C MET A 15 16.19 -1.71 -9.18
N PRO A 16 16.12 -1.15 -10.39
CA PRO A 16 17.32 -0.79 -11.15
C PRO A 16 18.18 0.24 -10.41
N ASP A 17 19.48 0.26 -10.66
CA ASP A 17 20.39 1.26 -10.07
C ASP A 17 20.11 2.70 -10.56
N THR A 18 19.32 2.85 -11.63
CA THR A 18 18.97 4.14 -12.25
C THR A 18 17.74 4.80 -11.64
N VAL A 19 17.08 4.18 -10.65
CA VAL A 19 15.86 4.74 -10.05
C VAL A 19 16.15 6.00 -9.24
N ASN A 20 15.23 6.95 -9.26
CA ASN A 20 15.34 8.15 -8.44
C ASN A 20 14.66 7.96 -7.08
N ILE A 21 14.77 8.97 -6.21
CA ILE A 21 14.18 8.92 -4.86
C ILE A 21 12.64 8.86 -4.88
N ASP A 22 12.00 9.52 -5.84
CA ASP A 22 10.54 9.56 -5.96
C ASP A 22 9.99 8.17 -6.31
N ASP A 23 10.67 7.43 -7.18
CA ASP A 23 10.33 6.05 -7.53
C ASP A 23 10.42 5.12 -6.30
N ILE A 24 11.49 5.26 -5.51
CA ILE A 24 11.69 4.50 -4.28
C ILE A 24 10.55 4.80 -3.30
N MET A 25 10.26 6.08 -3.08
CA MET A 25 9.21 6.53 -2.16
C MET A 25 7.83 6.03 -2.59
N TYR A 26 7.51 6.13 -3.89
CA TYR A 26 6.24 5.64 -4.42
C TYR A 26 6.10 4.13 -4.24
N ARG A 27 7.16 3.36 -4.50
CA ARG A 27 7.15 1.91 -4.32
C ARG A 27 6.88 1.53 -2.86
N LEU A 28 7.53 2.19 -1.91
CA LEU A 28 7.32 1.95 -0.48
C LEU A 28 5.91 2.36 -0.03
N TYR A 29 5.39 3.48 -0.54
CA TYR A 29 4.03 3.93 -0.27
C TYR A 29 2.99 2.90 -0.69
N VAL A 30 3.10 2.35 -1.90
CA VAL A 30 2.17 1.32 -2.41
C VAL A 30 2.22 0.05 -1.54
N ILE A 31 3.42 -0.39 -1.15
CA ILE A 31 3.59 -1.56 -0.25
C ILE A 31 2.85 -1.34 1.07
N ASP A 32 3.03 -0.19 1.70
CA ASP A 32 2.34 0.13 2.96
C ASP A 32 0.82 0.20 2.77
N LYS A 33 0.34 0.81 1.68
CA LYS A 33 -1.11 0.87 1.38
C LYS A 33 -1.74 -0.50 1.20
N VAL A 34 -1.09 -1.41 0.47
CA VAL A 34 -1.59 -2.79 0.31
C VAL A 34 -1.56 -3.52 1.65
N ARG A 35 -0.50 -3.36 2.46
CA ARG A 35 -0.41 -3.96 3.79
C ARG A 35 -1.54 -3.51 4.70
N LYS A 36 -1.78 -2.20 4.78
CA LYS A 36 -2.89 -1.61 5.55
C LYS A 36 -4.26 -2.07 5.05
N GLY A 37 -4.44 -2.18 3.73
CA GLY A 37 -5.68 -2.74 3.15
C GLY A 37 -5.94 -4.18 3.58
N ARG A 38 -4.91 -5.04 3.57
CA ARG A 38 -5.03 -6.43 4.06
C ARG A 38 -5.37 -6.48 5.56
N GLU A 39 -4.72 -5.63 6.36
CA GLU A 39 -4.98 -5.53 7.79
C GLU A 39 -6.41 -5.06 8.07
N ALA A 40 -6.90 -4.07 7.34
CA ALA A 40 -8.28 -3.59 7.43
C ALA A 40 -9.29 -4.69 7.10
N VAL A 41 -9.07 -5.47 6.03
CA VAL A 41 -9.92 -6.63 5.69
C VAL A 41 -9.92 -7.66 6.82
N TRP A 42 -8.76 -7.97 7.40
CA TRP A 42 -8.69 -8.94 8.50
C TRP A 42 -9.41 -8.47 9.77
N GLN A 43 -9.38 -7.16 10.03
CA GLN A 43 -10.09 -6.53 11.16
C GLN A 43 -11.59 -6.30 10.89
N GLY A 44 -12.08 -6.59 9.68
CA GLY A 44 -13.46 -6.28 9.28
C GLY A 44 -13.72 -4.79 9.01
N ASN A 45 -12.67 -3.98 8.91
CA ASN A 45 -12.74 -2.55 8.55
C ASN A 45 -12.92 -2.41 7.02
N VAL A 46 -14.09 -2.80 6.54
CA VAL A 46 -14.49 -2.76 5.12
C VAL A 46 -15.83 -2.05 4.97
N ILE A 47 -16.07 -1.49 3.79
CA ILE A 47 -17.36 -0.92 3.40
C ILE A 47 -17.90 -1.67 2.19
N SER A 48 -19.23 -1.64 2.04
CA SER A 48 -19.93 -2.12 0.84
C SER A 48 -19.69 -1.20 -0.36
N ILE A 49 -20.01 -1.71 -1.55
CA ILE A 49 -19.92 -0.93 -2.79
C ILE A 49 -20.92 0.23 -2.76
N GLU A 50 -22.09 0.01 -2.16
CA GLU A 50 -23.15 0.99 -2.00
C GLU A 50 -22.68 2.15 -1.11
N GLU A 51 -22.10 1.87 0.05
CA GLU A 51 -21.52 2.87 0.95
C GLU A 51 -20.41 3.68 0.25
N LEU A 52 -19.50 3.00 -0.46
CA LEU A 52 -18.43 3.66 -1.22
C LEU A 52 -19.00 4.65 -2.26
N LYS A 53 -20.04 4.24 -3.00
CA LYS A 53 -20.66 5.11 -4.02
C LYS A 53 -21.31 6.35 -3.42
N GLU A 54 -21.89 6.25 -2.23
CA GLU A 54 -22.45 7.41 -1.53
C GLU A 54 -21.34 8.37 -1.05
N GLU A 55 -20.26 7.85 -0.46
CA GLU A 55 -19.12 8.67 -0.04
C GLU A 55 -18.49 9.43 -1.22
N MET A 56 -18.33 8.78 -2.38
CA MET A 56 -17.73 9.38 -3.58
C MET A 56 -18.53 10.57 -4.13
N LYS A 57 -19.81 10.72 -3.81
CA LYS A 57 -20.60 11.91 -4.23
C LYS A 57 -20.17 13.19 -3.51
N SER A 58 -19.45 13.08 -2.40
CA SER A 58 -19.00 14.20 -1.56
C SER A 58 -17.60 14.73 -1.90
N TRP A 59 -16.92 14.11 -2.87
CA TRP A 59 -15.58 14.45 -3.34
C TRP A 59 -15.65 15.30 -4.61
#